data_AF-W5SUQ3-F1
#
_entry.id   AF-W5SUQ3-F1
#
_cell.length_a   1.000
_cell.length_b   1.000
_cell.length_c   1.000
_cell.angle_alpha   90.00
_cell.angle_beta   90.00
_cell.angle_gamma   90.00
#
_symmetry.space_group_name_H-M   'P 1'
#
loop_
_entity.id
_entity.type
_entity.pdbx_description
1 polymer ?
#
loop_
_entity_poly.entity_id
_entity_poly.type
_entity_poly.pdbx_seq_one_letter_code
_entity_poly.pdbx_strand_id
1 'polypeptide(L)'
;MDKDLVHLQSATIAELGFGTGLNFIALLKHLRKFNLSTKINYYSIEKFPLKKEQIKKISQFFIKDIHYFKILLKKYPKTPTKNIKYKITNNINLKILIGDAKVKLKELPKYIDYWFLDGFNPRTNPQMWNKEVFTTISQKSKIGTKLSTFSAARTVKDGLKLAHFNYSKIKGFNNKRHMIKAKKEQ
;
A
#
# COMPACT_ATOMS: atom_id res chain seq x y z
N MET A 1 5.82 5.40 -8.98
CA MET A 1 6.08 6.35 -7.88
C MET A 1 6.92 7.44 -8.50
N ASP A 2 6.25 8.54 -8.87
CA ASP A 2 6.89 9.69 -9.53
C ASP A 2 7.80 10.44 -8.55
N LYS A 3 8.52 11.46 -9.03
CA LYS A 3 9.44 12.35 -8.26
C LYS A 3 8.77 13.09 -7.07
N ASP A 4 7.52 12.79 -6.75
CA ASP A 4 6.70 13.49 -5.77
C ASP A 4 7.17 13.35 -4.32
N LEU A 5 7.82 12.22 -3.98
CA LEU A 5 8.37 12.04 -2.63
C LEU A 5 9.61 12.92 -2.39
N VAL A 6 10.26 13.40 -3.45
CA VAL A 6 11.52 14.18 -3.37
C VAL A 6 11.32 15.50 -2.62
N HIS A 7 10.10 16.06 -2.65
CA HIS A 7 9.79 17.38 -2.07
C HIS A 7 9.09 17.33 -0.71
N LEU A 8 8.81 16.14 -0.18
CA LEU A 8 8.09 15.99 1.08
C LEU A 8 9.06 15.74 2.24
N GLN A 9 8.93 16.53 3.31
CA GLN A 9 9.64 16.27 4.57
C GLN A 9 9.12 15.00 5.26
N SER A 10 7.82 14.73 5.12
CA SER A 10 7.18 13.51 5.60
C SER A 10 6.03 13.08 4.69
N ALA A 11 5.74 11.78 4.67
CA ALA A 11 4.59 11.22 3.98
C ALA A 11 3.99 10.06 4.77
N THR A 12 2.66 10.02 4.81
CA THR A 12 1.89 8.89 5.33
C THR A 12 1.31 8.10 4.16
N ILE A 13 1.66 6.82 4.11
CA ILE A 13 1.25 5.91 3.04
C ILE A 13 0.37 4.83 3.66
N ALA A 14 -0.77 4.53 3.05
CA ALA A 14 -1.63 3.43 3.44
C ALA A 14 -1.85 2.45 2.29
N GLU A 15 -1.81 1.17 2.63
CA GLU A 15 -1.98 0.06 1.71
C GLU A 15 -3.13 -0.85 2.15
N LEU A 16 -3.93 -1.29 1.17
CA LEU A 16 -4.89 -2.38 1.37
C LEU A 16 -4.36 -3.64 0.69
N GLY A 17 -4.01 -4.64 1.50
CA GLY A 17 -3.35 -5.88 1.08
C GLY A 17 -1.83 -5.77 1.15
N PHE A 18 -1.23 -6.24 2.25
CA PHE A 18 0.23 -6.26 2.37
C PHE A 18 0.84 -7.36 1.50
N GLY A 19 0.16 -8.51 1.45
CA GLY A 19 0.58 -9.70 0.71
C GLY A 19 2.01 -10.10 1.04
N THR A 20 2.88 -10.01 0.04
CA THR A 20 4.31 -10.36 0.11
C THR A 20 5.19 -9.19 0.58
N GLY A 21 4.62 -7.99 0.72
CA GLY A 21 5.33 -6.75 1.06
C GLY A 21 6.00 -6.06 -0.13
N LEU A 22 5.72 -6.47 -1.37
CA LEU A 22 6.43 -5.96 -2.56
C LEU A 22 6.30 -4.45 -2.75
N ASN A 23 5.14 -3.83 -2.50
CA ASN A 23 4.99 -2.38 -2.59
C ASN A 23 5.86 -1.65 -1.55
N PHE A 24 5.92 -2.19 -0.33
CA PHE A 24 6.81 -1.68 0.71
C PHE A 24 8.30 -1.83 0.33
N ILE A 25 8.70 -2.96 -0.26
CA ILE A 25 10.06 -3.17 -0.78
C ILE A 25 10.37 -2.19 -1.92
N ALA A 26 9.44 -1.98 -2.85
CA ALA A 26 9.58 -1.02 -3.94
C ALA A 26 9.75 0.43 -3.42
N LEU A 27 9.05 0.78 -2.34
CA LEU A 27 9.22 2.05 -1.65
C LEU A 27 10.63 2.20 -1.08
N LEU A 28 11.13 1.20 -0.33
CA LEU A 28 12.49 1.24 0.21
C LEU A 28 13.55 1.36 -0.89
N LYS A 29 13.37 0.67 -2.01
CA LYS A 29 14.22 0.78 -3.21
C LYS A 29 14.26 2.19 -3.74
N HIS A 30 13.09 2.80 -3.91
CA HIS A 30 12.99 4.15 -4.46
C HIS A 30 13.64 5.18 -3.55
N LEU A 31 13.35 5.14 -2.24
CA LEU A 31 13.94 6.06 -1.26
C LEU A 31 15.47 5.97 -1.28
N ARG A 32 16.02 4.74 -1.30
CA ARG A 32 17.48 4.53 -1.37
C ARG A 32 18.06 5.01 -2.70
N LYS A 33 17.42 4.68 -3.83
CA LYS A 33 17.91 5.04 -5.17
C LYS A 33 18.07 6.55 -5.34
N PHE A 34 17.16 7.33 -4.78
CA PHE A 34 17.16 8.79 -4.88
C PHE A 34 17.71 9.48 -3.63
N ASN A 35 18.30 8.73 -2.70
CA ASN A 35 18.84 9.22 -1.42
C ASN A 35 17.87 10.13 -0.64
N LEU A 36 16.59 9.74 -0.58
CA LEU A 36 15.54 10.54 0.03
C LEU A 36 15.54 10.36 1.54
N SER A 37 15.58 11.49 2.26
CA SER A 37 15.52 11.54 3.72
C SER A 37 14.09 11.69 4.27
N THR A 38 13.07 11.69 3.40
CA THR A 38 11.65 11.82 3.73
C THR A 38 11.24 10.86 4.86
N LYS A 39 10.57 11.38 5.88
CA LYS A 39 10.00 10.56 6.95
C LYS A 39 8.75 9.83 6.45
N ILE A 40 8.77 8.51 6.46
CA ILE A 40 7.68 7.66 5.99
C ILE A 40 7.01 6.96 7.16
N ASN A 41 5.69 7.14 7.25
CA ASN A 41 4.83 6.27 8.05
C ASN A 41 4.01 5.41 7.10
N TYR A 42 4.41 4.14 6.97
CA TYR A 42 3.76 3.17 6.10
C TYR A 42 2.79 2.30 6.90
N TYR A 43 1.53 2.31 6.51
CA TYR A 43 0.48 1.48 7.06
C TYR A 43 0.01 0.49 6.00
N SER A 44 -0.19 -0.76 6.39
CA SER A 44 -0.87 -1.73 5.54
C SER A 44 -1.93 -2.46 6.33
N ILE A 45 -3.01 -2.84 5.68
CA ILE A 45 -4.03 -3.73 6.25
C ILE A 45 -3.96 -5.08 5.53
N GLU A 46 -3.90 -6.16 6.28
CA GLU A 46 -3.83 -7.52 5.75
C GLU A 46 -4.76 -8.46 6.51
N LYS A 47 -5.65 -9.13 5.78
CA LYS A 47 -6.60 -10.07 6.38
C LYS A 47 -6.00 -11.45 6.56
N PHE A 48 -5.15 -11.88 5.62
CA PHE A 48 -4.57 -13.22 5.58
C PHE A 48 -3.05 -13.13 5.40
N PRO A 49 -2.31 -12.74 6.45
CA PRO A 49 -0.87 -12.54 6.32
C PRO A 49 -0.14 -13.84 6.02
N LEU A 50 0.79 -13.79 5.07
CA LEU A 50 1.68 -14.90 4.76
C LEU A 50 2.59 -15.21 5.96
N LYS A 51 2.92 -16.48 6.16
CA LYS A 51 3.95 -16.89 7.12
C LYS A 51 5.32 -16.38 6.68
N LYS A 52 6.21 -16.16 7.65
CA LYS A 52 7.57 -15.69 7.41
C LYS A 52 8.31 -16.55 6.38
N GLU A 53 8.17 -17.87 6.45
CA GLU A 53 8.82 -18.79 5.52
C GLU A 53 8.29 -18.65 4.09
N GLN A 54 7.00 -18.35 3.91
CA GLN A 54 6.42 -18.13 2.58
C GLN A 54 7.01 -16.87 1.94
N ILE A 55 7.08 -15.77 2.67
CA ILE A 55 7.72 -14.53 2.19
C ILE A 55 9.21 -14.78 1.90
N LYS A 56 9.91 -15.56 2.74
CA LYS A 56 11.32 -15.94 2.51
C LYS A 56 11.51 -16.76 1.23
N LYS A 57 10.60 -17.68 0.91
CA LYS A 57 10.62 -18.43 -0.37
C LYS A 57 10.40 -17.48 -1.54
N ILE A 58 9.41 -16.60 -1.45
CA ILE A 58 9.11 -15.62 -2.51
C ILE A 58 10.31 -14.69 -2.74
N SER A 59 11.03 -14.29 -1.69
CA SER A 59 12.17 -13.41 -1.84
C SER A 59 13.32 -14.02 -2.65
N GLN A 60 13.37 -15.34 -2.80
CA GLN A 60 14.38 -16.01 -3.65
C GLN A 60 14.18 -15.73 -5.14
N PHE A 61 12.98 -15.34 -5.58
CA PHE A 61 12.76 -14.88 -6.95
C PHE A 61 13.21 -13.43 -7.18
N PHE A 62 13.55 -12.70 -6.10
CA PHE A 62 13.97 -11.31 -6.13
C PHE A 62 15.39 -11.14 -5.57
N ILE A 63 16.34 -11.93 -6.07
CA ILE A 63 17.73 -11.97 -5.57
C ILE A 63 18.38 -10.58 -5.51
N LYS A 64 18.16 -9.73 -6.52
CA LYS A 64 18.70 -8.35 -6.56
C LYS A 64 18.18 -7.45 -5.44
N ASP A 65 17.04 -7.81 -4.84
CA ASP A 65 16.35 -7.04 -3.79
C ASP A 65 16.34 -7.78 -2.43
N ILE A 66 17.08 -8.88 -2.31
CA ILE A 66 17.03 -9.79 -1.17
C ILE A 66 17.33 -9.09 0.16
N HIS A 67 18.18 -8.06 0.16
CA HIS A 67 18.51 -7.28 1.36
C HIS A 67 17.31 -6.52 1.91
N TYR A 68 16.41 -6.02 1.07
CA TYR A 68 15.18 -5.36 1.55
C TYR A 68 14.22 -6.37 2.19
N PHE A 69 14.12 -7.58 1.63
CA PHE A 69 13.36 -8.65 2.25
C PHE A 69 13.95 -9.05 3.60
N LYS A 70 15.28 -9.12 3.73
CA LYS A 70 15.95 -9.35 5.02
C LYS A 70 15.59 -8.28 6.07
N ILE A 71 15.52 -7.01 5.67
CA ILE A 71 15.09 -5.90 6.55
C ILE A 71 13.66 -6.15 7.05
N LEU A 72 12.71 -6.44 6.15
CA LEU A 72 11.32 -6.74 6.51
C LEU A 72 11.24 -7.97 7.43
N LEU A 73 11.90 -9.06 7.05
CA LEU A 73 11.82 -10.34 7.75
C LEU A 73 12.51 -10.34 9.12
N LYS A 74 13.35 -9.35 9.45
CA LYS A 74 14.10 -9.30 10.71
C LYS A 74 13.21 -9.42 11.95
N LYS A 75 12.10 -8.68 12.02
CA LYS A 75 11.10 -8.79 13.11
C LYS A 75 9.72 -9.25 12.63
N TYR A 76 9.60 -9.69 11.37
CA TYR A 76 8.37 -10.32 10.93
C TYR A 76 8.17 -11.63 11.70
N PRO A 77 7.00 -11.85 12.34
CA PRO A 77 6.75 -13.04 13.14
C PRO A 77 6.61 -14.27 12.25
N LYS A 78 6.91 -15.46 12.79
CA LYS A 78 6.78 -16.73 12.07
C LYS A 78 5.35 -16.92 11.52
N THR A 79 4.37 -16.73 12.39
CA THR A 79 2.94 -16.76 12.07
C THR A 79 2.28 -15.46 12.55
N PRO A 80 2.00 -14.50 11.65
CA PRO A 80 1.40 -13.24 12.04
C PRO A 80 -0.08 -13.40 12.42
N THR A 81 -0.41 -13.19 13.69
CA THR A 81 -1.79 -13.21 14.20
C THR A 81 -2.22 -11.89 14.84
N LYS A 82 -1.26 -11.00 15.10
CA LYS A 82 -1.47 -9.68 15.72
C LYS A 82 -0.86 -8.59 14.85
N ASN A 83 -1.29 -7.36 15.07
CA ASN A 83 -0.72 -6.17 14.43
C ASN A 83 0.81 -6.15 14.59
N ILE A 84 1.51 -5.81 13.51
CA ILE A 84 2.97 -5.69 13.48
C ILE A 84 3.32 -4.19 13.46
N LYS A 85 4.29 -3.77 14.27
CA LYS A 85 4.84 -2.42 14.23
C LYS A 85 6.37 -2.50 14.25
N TYR A 86 7.00 -1.81 13.30
CA TYR A 86 8.45 -1.82 13.12
C TYR A 86 8.98 -0.44 12.75
N LYS A 87 10.08 -0.02 13.39
CA LYS A 87 10.89 1.13 12.97
C LYS A 87 12.04 0.67 12.06
N ILE A 88 11.87 0.83 10.74
CA ILE A 88 12.72 0.29 9.65
C ILE A 88 14.08 0.98 9.66
N THR A 89 14.03 2.30 9.72
CA THR A 89 15.16 3.19 9.97
C THR A 89 14.68 4.31 10.91
N ASN A 90 15.52 5.32 11.17
CA ASN A 90 15.07 6.51 11.91
C ASN A 90 13.93 7.27 11.22
N ASN A 91 13.83 7.18 9.90
CA ASN A 91 12.86 7.93 9.11
C ASN A 91 11.73 7.05 8.58
N ILE A 92 11.78 5.72 8.72
CA ILE A 92 10.80 4.83 8.09
C ILE A 92 10.14 3.96 9.17
N ASN A 93 8.83 4.08 9.32
CA ASN A 93 8.02 3.25 10.19
C ASN A 93 7.07 2.40 9.36
N LEU A 94 6.88 1.15 9.76
CA LEU A 94 5.94 0.20 9.17
C LEU A 94 4.95 -0.25 10.25
N LYS A 95 3.65 -0.17 9.95
CA LYS A 95 2.59 -0.77 10.76
C LYS A 95 1.72 -1.63 9.86
N ILE A 96 1.61 -2.93 10.16
CA ILE A 96 0.72 -3.84 9.46
C ILE A 96 -0.43 -4.19 10.42
N LEU A 97 -1.63 -3.78 10.08
CA LEU A 97 -2.85 -4.08 10.80
C LEU A 97 -3.40 -5.42 10.29
N ILE A 98 -3.47 -6.41 11.18
CA ILE A 98 -3.97 -7.74 10.83
C ILE A 98 -5.48 -7.79 11.11
N GLY A 99 -6.27 -8.02 10.06
CA GLY A 99 -7.73 -8.12 10.15
C GLY A 99 -8.46 -7.60 8.92
N ASP A 100 -9.80 -7.56 9.01
CA ASP A 100 -10.65 -7.11 7.92
C ASP A 100 -10.49 -5.61 7.64
N ALA A 101 -10.41 -5.25 6.35
CA ALA A 101 -10.25 -3.87 5.90
C ALA A 101 -11.35 -2.93 6.40
N LYS A 102 -12.62 -3.37 6.41
CA LYS A 102 -13.74 -2.54 6.88
C LYS A 102 -13.55 -2.08 8.34
N VAL A 103 -12.96 -2.94 9.16
CA VAL A 103 -12.70 -2.66 10.57
C VAL A 103 -11.40 -1.87 10.73
N LYS A 104 -10.31 -2.37 10.15
CA LYS A 104 -8.96 -1.83 10.37
C LYS A 104 -8.71 -0.46 9.74
N LEU A 105 -9.46 -0.08 8.70
CA LEU A 105 -9.38 1.26 8.10
C LEU A 105 -9.65 2.38 9.12
N LYS A 106 -10.53 2.11 10.10
CA LYS A 106 -10.87 3.09 11.15
C LYS A 106 -9.68 3.41 12.05
N GLU A 107 -8.76 2.45 12.25
CA GLU A 107 -7.54 2.55 13.05
C GLU A 107 -6.38 3.31 12.36
N LEU A 108 -6.50 3.60 11.05
CA LEU A 108 -5.49 4.36 10.32
C LEU A 108 -5.46 5.82 10.76
N PRO A 109 -4.31 6.52 10.67
CA PRO A 109 -4.27 7.95 10.93
C PRO A 109 -5.13 8.72 9.92
N LYS A 110 -5.55 9.92 10.29
CA LYS A 110 -6.10 10.89 9.33
C LYS A 110 -4.98 11.42 8.43
N TYR A 111 -5.36 11.99 7.28
CA TYR A 111 -4.47 12.66 6.33
C TYR A 111 -3.43 11.73 5.67
N ILE A 112 -3.91 10.65 5.07
CA ILE A 112 -3.09 9.80 4.20
C ILE A 112 -2.70 10.57 2.94
N ASP A 113 -1.40 10.63 2.64
CA ASP A 113 -0.88 11.30 1.44
C ASP A 113 -0.94 10.38 0.21
N TYR A 114 -0.71 9.08 0.41
CA TYR A 114 -0.70 8.08 -0.66
C TYR A 114 -1.44 6.80 -0.29
N TRP A 115 -2.29 6.33 -1.19
CA TRP A 115 -2.94 5.02 -1.12
C TRP A 115 -2.40 4.04 -2.15
N PHE A 116 -2.05 2.84 -1.71
CA PHE A 116 -1.82 1.68 -2.56
C PHE A 116 -2.97 0.70 -2.38
N LEU A 117 -3.88 0.63 -3.36
CA LEU A 117 -4.96 -0.35 -3.32
C LEU A 117 -4.52 -1.60 -4.09
N ASP A 118 -3.92 -2.54 -3.36
CA ASP A 118 -3.38 -3.79 -3.90
C ASP A 118 -4.08 -5.01 -3.29
N GLY A 119 -5.40 -4.91 -3.19
CA GLY A 119 -6.25 -6.06 -2.94
C GLY A 119 -6.30 -6.97 -4.15
N PHE A 120 -6.41 -8.28 -3.91
CA PHE A 120 -6.80 -9.25 -4.92
C PHE A 120 -7.92 -8.74 -5.82
N ASN A 121 -7.94 -9.23 -7.06
CA ASN A 121 -8.92 -8.89 -8.09
C ASN A 121 -10.33 -8.73 -7.47
N PRO A 122 -11.08 -7.65 -7.77
CA PRO A 122 -12.40 -7.44 -7.19
C PRO A 122 -13.36 -8.62 -7.29
N ARG A 123 -13.20 -9.47 -8.31
CA ARG A 123 -13.97 -10.72 -8.45
C ARG A 123 -13.67 -11.73 -7.34
N THR A 124 -12.42 -11.79 -6.88
CA THR A 124 -11.95 -12.72 -5.84
C THR A 124 -12.02 -12.13 -4.43
N ASN A 125 -12.20 -10.82 -4.29
CA ASN A 125 -12.31 -10.16 -2.98
C ASN A 125 -13.31 -8.98 -2.99
N PRO A 126 -14.61 -9.21 -3.27
CA PRO A 126 -15.60 -8.16 -3.42
C PRO A 126 -15.80 -7.35 -2.12
N GLN A 127 -15.59 -7.97 -0.96
CA GLN A 127 -15.71 -7.32 0.34
C GLN A 127 -14.71 -6.19 0.54
N MET A 128 -13.56 -6.17 -0.16
CA MET A 128 -12.63 -5.04 -0.09
C MET A 128 -13.09 -3.85 -0.94
N TRP A 129 -13.87 -4.07 -1.99
CA TRP A 129 -14.21 -3.07 -3.00
C TRP A 129 -15.65 -2.58 -2.86
N ASN A 130 -16.03 -2.18 -1.65
CA ASN A 130 -17.39 -1.74 -1.34
C ASN A 130 -17.44 -0.25 -0.96
N LYS A 131 -18.65 0.30 -0.93
CA LYS A 131 -18.91 1.72 -0.64
C LYS A 131 -18.31 2.19 0.69
N GLU A 132 -18.47 1.44 1.78
CA GLU A 132 -17.96 1.80 3.11
C GLU A 132 -16.43 1.95 3.13
N VAL A 133 -15.71 1.06 2.45
CA VAL A 133 -14.25 1.14 2.31
C VAL A 133 -13.84 2.41 1.57
N PHE A 134 -14.47 2.69 0.42
CA PHE A 134 -14.17 3.88 -0.36
C PHE A 134 -14.54 5.19 0.35
N THR A 135 -15.66 5.23 1.08
CA THR A 135 -16.03 6.36 1.94
C THR A 135 -14.96 6.59 3.01
N THR A 136 -14.48 5.54 3.67
CA THR A 136 -13.45 5.67 4.71
C THR A 136 -12.11 6.13 4.12
N ILE A 137 -11.72 5.59 2.95
CA ILE A 137 -10.54 6.07 2.19
C ILE A 137 -10.67 7.57 1.92
N SER A 138 -11.82 8.03 1.44
CA SER A 138 -12.04 9.45 1.18
C SER A 138 -11.91 10.29 2.45
N GLN A 139 -12.55 9.91 3.55
CA GLN A 139 -12.50 10.63 4.83
C GLN A 139 -11.09 10.71 5.43
N LYS A 140 -10.26 9.69 5.20
CA LYS A 140 -8.87 9.64 5.66
C LYS A 140 -7.92 10.37 4.71
N SER A 141 -8.39 10.85 3.56
CA SER A 141 -7.61 11.53 2.52
C SER A 141 -7.87 13.04 2.51
N LYS A 142 -6.86 13.83 2.17
CA LYS A 142 -6.97 15.28 1.94
C LYS A 142 -6.98 15.59 0.45
N ILE A 143 -7.38 16.81 0.07
CA ILE A 143 -7.21 17.27 -1.30
C ILE A 143 -5.73 17.10 -1.70
N GLY A 144 -5.51 16.55 -2.89
CA GLY A 144 -4.18 16.23 -3.40
C GLY A 144 -3.64 14.85 -3.01
N THR A 145 -4.30 14.11 -2.11
CA THR A 145 -3.96 12.70 -1.83
C THR A 145 -3.93 11.91 -3.13
N LYS A 146 -2.88 11.10 -3.31
CA LYS A 146 -2.70 10.27 -4.50
C LYS A 146 -3.05 8.82 -4.20
N LEU A 147 -3.51 8.11 -5.21
CA LEU A 147 -3.87 6.70 -5.11
C LEU A 147 -3.37 5.97 -6.35
N SER A 148 -2.90 4.73 -6.16
CA SER A 148 -2.61 3.84 -7.28
C SER A 148 -3.12 2.43 -7.03
N THR A 149 -3.51 1.75 -8.11
CA THR A 149 -3.97 0.37 -8.08
C THR A 149 -3.71 -0.33 -9.40
N PHE A 150 -3.41 -1.63 -9.32
CA PHE A 150 -3.26 -2.48 -10.50
C PHE A 150 -4.60 -2.96 -11.08
N SER A 151 -5.73 -2.65 -10.44
CA SER A 151 -7.07 -3.04 -10.92
C SER A 151 -7.72 -1.91 -11.70
N ALA A 152 -8.10 -2.18 -12.96
CA ALA A 152 -8.88 -1.26 -13.78
C ALA A 152 -10.39 -1.62 -13.85
N ALA A 153 -10.85 -2.48 -12.93
CA ALA A 153 -12.22 -2.95 -12.91
C ALA A 153 -13.23 -1.81 -12.68
N ARG A 154 -14.46 -1.99 -13.17
CA ARG A 154 -15.52 -0.98 -13.05
C ARG A 154 -15.83 -0.62 -11.60
N THR A 155 -15.97 -1.61 -10.72
CA THR A 155 -16.22 -1.42 -9.28
C THR A 155 -15.17 -0.54 -8.61
N VAL A 156 -13.90 -0.68 -8.99
CA VAL A 156 -12.81 0.16 -8.46
C VAL A 156 -12.96 1.59 -8.93
N LYS A 157 -13.21 1.80 -10.23
CA LYS A 157 -13.40 3.14 -10.81
C LYS A 157 -14.61 3.86 -10.21
N ASP A 158 -15.71 3.14 -10.00
CA ASP A 158 -16.93 3.68 -9.40
C ASP A 158 -16.69 4.02 -7.93
N GLY A 159 -15.97 3.17 -7.20
CA GLY A 159 -15.52 3.45 -5.84
C GLY A 159 -14.61 4.67 -5.72
N LEU A 160 -13.67 4.85 -6.64
CA LEU A 160 -12.80 6.03 -6.70
C LEU A 160 -13.60 7.32 -6.93
N LYS A 161 -14.59 7.29 -7.84
CA LYS A 161 -15.51 8.42 -8.05
C LYS A 161 -16.31 8.73 -6.79
N LEU A 162 -16.87 7.72 -6.13
CA LEU A 162 -17.57 7.87 -4.85
C LEU A 162 -16.68 8.45 -3.75
N ALA A 163 -15.37 8.18 -3.82
CA ALA A 163 -14.39 8.70 -2.88
C ALA A 163 -13.82 10.08 -3.27
N HIS A 164 -14.37 10.75 -4.30
CA HIS A 164 -13.92 12.05 -4.82
C HIS A 164 -12.48 12.03 -5.38
N PHE A 165 -12.06 10.87 -5.90
CA PHE A 165 -10.82 10.75 -6.65
C PHE A 165 -11.10 10.83 -8.15
N ASN A 166 -10.41 11.76 -8.81
CA ASN A 166 -10.30 11.77 -10.25
C ASN A 166 -9.20 10.78 -10.67
N TYR A 167 -9.50 9.89 -11.62
CA TYR A 167 -8.61 8.81 -12.00
C TYR A 167 -8.22 8.87 -13.47
N SER A 168 -6.98 8.46 -13.77
CA SER A 168 -6.46 8.26 -15.11
C SER A 168 -6.01 6.81 -15.30
N LYS A 169 -6.27 6.28 -16.49
CA LYS A 169 -5.70 4.99 -16.90
C LYS A 169 -4.29 5.25 -17.39
N ILE A 170 -3.34 4.47 -16.88
CA ILE A 170 -1.96 4.46 -17.35
C ILE A 170 -1.64 3.09 -17.94
N LYS A 171 -0.58 3.02 -18.76
CA LYS A 171 -0.05 1.75 -19.26
C LYS A 171 0.27 0.86 -18.06
N GLY A 172 -0.25 -0.37 -18.07
CA GLY A 172 0.03 -1.30 -16.98
C GLY A 172 1.45 -1.85 -17.02
N PHE A 173 1.89 -2.39 -15.89
CA PHE A 173 3.20 -3.03 -15.77
C PHE A 173 3.13 -4.50 -16.23
N ASN A 174 4.16 -4.97 -16.94
CA ASN A 174 4.22 -6.28 -17.60
C ASN A 174 2.99 -6.56 -18.49
N ASN A 175 2.32 -7.69 -18.29
CA ASN A 175 1.22 -8.19 -19.13
C ASN A 175 -0.12 -7.47 -18.88
N LYS A 176 -0.19 -6.53 -17.92
CA LYS A 176 -1.42 -5.78 -17.66
C LYS A 176 -1.56 -4.64 -18.68
N ARG A 177 -2.67 -4.63 -19.41
CA ARG A 177 -2.98 -3.55 -20.38
C ARG A 177 -3.08 -2.18 -19.71
N HIS A 178 -3.72 -2.09 -18.54
CA HIS A 178 -3.95 -0.81 -17.86
C HIS A 178 -3.81 -0.92 -16.34
N MET A 179 -3.36 0.17 -15.72
CA MET A 179 -3.41 0.43 -14.27
C MET A 179 -4.09 1.78 -14.02
N ILE A 180 -4.46 2.05 -12.77
CA ILE A 180 -5.08 3.33 -12.39
C ILE A 180 -4.13 4.12 -11.49
N LYS A 181 -3.98 5.42 -11.80
CA LYS A 181 -3.57 6.46 -10.86
C LYS A 181 -4.76 7.36 -10.60
N ALA A 182 -4.90 7.87 -9.38
CA ALA A 182 -5.94 8.81 -9.04
C ALA A 182 -5.44 9.87 -8.08
N LYS A 183 -6.11 11.02 -8.06
CA LYS A 183 -5.83 12.13 -7.15
C LYS A 183 -7.14 12.64 -6.57
N LYS A 184 -7.18 12.89 -5.26
CA LYS A 184 -8.33 13.48 -4.60
C LYS A 184 -8.41 14.96 -4.97
N GLU A 185 -9.56 15.38 -5.50
CA GLU A 185 -9.79 16.75 -5.96
C GLU A 185 -10.77 17.52 -5.05
N GLN A 186 -11.59 16.80 -4.28
CA GLN A 186 -12.59 17.34 -3.35
C GLN A 186 -12.57 16.53 -2.05
#